data_AF-A2WXN6-F1
#
_entry.id   AF-A2WXN6-F1
#
_cell.length_a   1.000
_cell.length_b   1.000
_cell.length_c   1.000
_cell.angle_alpha   90.00
_cell.angle_beta   90.00
_cell.angle_gamma   90.00
#
_symmetry.space_group_name_H-M   'P 1'
#
loop_
_entity.id
_entity.type
_entity.pdbx_description
1 polymer ?
#
loop_
_entity_poly.entity_id
_entity_poly.type
_entity_poly.pdbx_seq_one_letter_code
_entity_poly.pdbx_strand_id
1 'polypeptide(L)'
;MDNGTRALIELSQGTPGSFCKVCNEVEKPNKRFLICAHSLCPYKFYHIMCLRYEQIASSEQQGNEYWYCPSCLCRVCKVDRDDEQIILCDGCDEGYHLYCLIPPLTLVPEGEWHCSSCIVQEEKETKRRLHGKDIATNVSMLETDGFAELEAANVLMLLKNSSTDGEIVVSPVSQ
;
A
#
# COMPACT_ATOMS: atom_id res chain seq x y z
N MET A 1 39.78 6.56 -8.09
CA MET A 1 39.19 7.62 -8.92
C MET A 1 38.00 6.96 -9.56
N ASP A 2 36.88 7.15 -8.88
CA ASP A 2 35.64 6.41 -9.04
C ASP A 2 34.94 6.74 -10.35
N ASN A 3 34.06 5.87 -10.80
CA ASN A 3 33.26 6.03 -12.02
C ASN A 3 31.77 5.79 -11.67
N GLY A 4 31.21 6.62 -10.77
CA GLY A 4 29.79 6.59 -10.38
C GLY A 4 28.83 7.32 -11.35
N THR A 5 28.19 6.58 -12.27
CA THR A 5 26.98 7.02 -12.97
C THR A 5 25.84 7.10 -11.95
N ARG A 6 25.53 8.30 -11.46
CA ARG A 6 24.41 8.57 -10.54
C ARG A 6 23.08 8.21 -11.20
N ALA A 7 22.36 7.24 -10.62
CA ALA A 7 20.93 7.08 -10.87
C ALA A 7 20.20 8.32 -10.32
N LEU A 8 19.48 9.03 -11.20
CA LEU A 8 18.57 10.11 -10.84
C LEU A 8 17.39 9.52 -10.06
N ILE A 9 17.30 9.78 -8.76
CA ILE A 9 16.02 9.70 -8.06
C ILE A 9 15.25 10.95 -8.47
N GLU A 10 14.41 10.84 -9.50
CA GLU A 10 13.45 11.87 -9.84
C GLU A 10 12.41 11.95 -8.70
N LEU A 11 12.63 12.87 -7.76
CA LEU A 11 11.57 13.39 -6.92
C LEU A 11 10.56 14.05 -7.87
N SER A 12 9.42 13.41 -8.14
CA SER A 12 8.46 13.88 -9.14
C SER A 12 8.03 15.31 -8.81
N GLN A 13 8.55 16.27 -9.57
CA GLN A 13 8.02 17.63 -9.61
C GLN A 13 6.66 17.52 -10.31
N GLY A 14 5.61 17.26 -9.52
CA GLY A 14 4.19 17.22 -9.92
C GLY A 14 3.94 16.99 -11.41
N THR A 15 3.96 15.73 -11.85
CA THR A 15 3.50 15.38 -13.19
C THR A 15 2.03 15.81 -13.35
N PRO A 16 1.69 16.59 -14.39
CA PRO A 16 0.29 16.92 -14.67
C PRO A 16 -0.54 15.65 -14.76
N GLY A 17 -1.57 15.53 -13.92
CA GLY A 17 -2.52 14.40 -13.94
C GLY A 17 -2.27 13.26 -12.94
N SER A 18 -1.28 13.37 -12.05
CA SER A 18 -1.10 12.39 -10.97
C SER A 18 -2.01 12.68 -9.76
N PHE A 19 -2.99 11.80 -9.51
CA PHE A 19 -3.92 11.90 -8.38
C PHE A 19 -3.86 10.66 -7.50
N CYS A 20 -4.00 10.85 -6.19
CA CYS A 20 -4.13 9.75 -5.24
C CYS A 20 -5.37 8.91 -5.56
N LYS A 21 -5.24 7.59 -5.70
CA LYS A 21 -6.38 6.68 -5.91
C LYS A 21 -7.48 6.83 -4.83
N VAL A 22 -7.06 7.08 -3.59
CA VAL A 22 -7.96 7.06 -2.43
C VAL A 22 -8.71 8.38 -2.24
N CYS A 23 -8.01 9.52 -2.31
CA CYS A 23 -8.61 10.82 -2.00
C CYS A 23 -8.74 11.75 -3.21
N ASN A 24 -8.25 11.32 -4.38
CA ASN A 24 -8.26 12.08 -5.64
C ASN A 24 -7.54 13.45 -5.57
N GLU A 25 -6.66 13.64 -4.59
CA GLU A 25 -5.87 14.85 -4.44
C GLU A 25 -4.45 14.65 -5.00
N VAL A 26 -3.84 15.76 -5.42
CA VAL A 26 -2.44 15.83 -5.87
C VAL A 26 -1.45 15.73 -4.70
N GLU A 27 -0.17 15.52 -4.99
CA GLU A 27 0.90 15.51 -3.99
C GLU A 27 1.07 16.90 -3.34
N LYS A 28 1.33 16.91 -2.03
CA LYS A 28 1.66 18.12 -1.26
C LYS A 28 2.88 17.80 -0.37
N PRO A 29 3.65 18.79 0.12
CA PRO A 29 4.82 18.55 0.97
C PRO A 29 4.55 17.62 2.17
N ASN A 30 3.37 17.75 2.79
CA ASN A 30 2.93 16.92 3.93
C ASN A 30 2.02 15.74 3.54
N LYS A 31 1.83 15.50 2.23
CA LYS A 31 1.04 14.40 1.67
C LYS A 31 1.78 13.86 0.45
N ARG A 32 2.85 13.11 0.72
CA ARG A 32 3.70 12.53 -0.31
C ARG A 32 3.10 11.24 -0.85
N PHE A 33 3.38 10.95 -2.11
CA PHE A 33 2.96 9.71 -2.74
C PHE A 33 3.87 8.54 -2.34
N LEU A 34 3.26 7.37 -2.22
CA LEU A 34 3.85 6.05 -2.39
C LEU A 34 3.39 5.55 -3.77
N ILE A 35 4.33 5.06 -4.57
CA ILE A 35 4.09 4.76 -5.99
C ILE A 35 4.22 3.26 -6.23
N CYS A 36 3.20 2.66 -6.83
CA CYS A 36 3.18 1.24 -7.21
C CYS A 36 4.23 0.98 -8.29
N ALA A 37 5.02 -0.10 -8.12
CA ALA A 37 6.00 -0.53 -9.10
C ALA A 37 5.42 -1.35 -10.26
N HIS A 38 4.15 -1.77 -10.20
CA HIS A 38 3.50 -2.46 -11.31
C HIS A 38 3.41 -1.50 -12.53
N SER A 39 4.04 -1.89 -13.63
CA SER A 39 4.28 -1.04 -14.80
C SER A 39 2.98 -0.57 -15.48
N LEU A 40 1.94 -1.40 -15.48
CA LEU A 40 0.65 -1.10 -16.12
C LEU A 40 -0.41 -0.66 -15.10
N CYS A 41 -0.03 -0.33 -13.87
CA CYS A 41 -0.98 0.09 -12.84
C CYS A 41 -1.63 1.44 -13.21
N PRO A 42 -2.95 1.47 -13.51
CA PRO A 42 -3.65 2.69 -13.93
C PRO A 42 -3.78 3.71 -12.78
N TYR A 43 -3.69 3.24 -11.54
CA TYR A 43 -3.89 4.02 -10.32
C TYR A 43 -2.68 3.92 -9.38
N LYS A 44 -1.46 4.08 -9.92
CA LYS A 44 -0.21 3.82 -9.16
C LYS A 44 0.13 4.81 -8.06
N PHE A 45 -0.58 5.93 -7.93
CA PHE A 45 -0.27 6.97 -6.94
C PHE A 45 -1.20 6.85 -5.73
N TYR A 46 -0.62 6.73 -4.54
CA TYR A 46 -1.33 6.70 -3.26
C TYR A 46 -0.64 7.64 -2.30
N HIS A 47 -1.35 8.47 -1.54
CA HIS A 47 -0.68 9.14 -0.43
C HIS A 47 -0.34 8.11 0.64
N ILE A 48 0.85 8.23 1.24
CA ILE A 48 1.28 7.38 2.37
C ILE A 48 0.21 7.41 3.48
N MET A 49 -0.33 8.60 3.78
CA MET A 49 -1.36 8.79 4.81
C MET A 49 -2.77 8.37 4.41
N CYS A 50 -3.00 8.00 3.15
CA CYS A 50 -4.29 7.48 2.69
C CYS A 50 -4.34 5.94 2.68
N LEU A 51 -3.22 5.29 3.01
CA LEU A 51 -3.12 3.85 3.13
C LEU A 51 -3.14 3.44 4.60
N ARG A 52 -3.67 2.26 4.88
CA ARG A 52 -3.51 1.61 6.18
C ARG A 52 -2.09 1.04 6.30
N TYR A 53 -1.59 0.87 7.52
CA TYR A 53 -0.27 0.30 7.76
C TYR A 53 -0.10 -1.06 7.05
N GLU A 54 -1.14 -1.89 7.11
CA GLU A 54 -1.17 -3.19 6.46
C GLU A 54 -1.00 -3.05 4.94
N GLN A 55 -1.53 -2.02 4.30
CA GLN A 55 -1.38 -1.85 2.85
C GLN A 55 0.04 -1.41 2.43
N ILE A 56 0.80 -0.83 3.35
CA ILE A 56 2.17 -0.37 3.12
C ILE A 56 3.17 -1.49 3.40
N ALA A 57 3.00 -2.18 4.53
CA ALA A 57 3.98 -3.12 5.08
C ALA A 57 3.35 -4.48 5.44
N SER A 58 2.42 -4.98 4.62
CA SER A 58 1.82 -6.29 4.85
C SER A 58 2.86 -7.40 4.81
N SER A 59 2.52 -8.55 5.40
CA SER A 59 3.33 -9.77 5.31
C SER A 59 3.45 -10.28 3.86
N GLU A 60 2.53 -9.87 2.99
CA GLU A 60 2.53 -10.15 1.55
C GLU A 60 3.56 -9.30 0.80
N GLN A 61 3.95 -8.13 1.32
CA GLN A 61 5.01 -7.28 0.77
C GLN A 61 6.41 -7.60 1.28
N GLN A 62 6.53 -8.38 2.37
CA GLN A 62 7.82 -8.70 2.98
C GLN A 62 8.73 -9.45 2.00
N GLY A 63 9.93 -8.92 1.78
CA GLY A 63 10.92 -9.50 0.88
C GLY A 63 10.81 -9.05 -0.58
N ASN A 64 9.80 -8.24 -0.94
CA ASN A 64 9.75 -7.62 -2.26
C ASN A 64 10.75 -6.47 -2.34
N GLU A 65 11.45 -6.39 -3.47
CA GLU A 65 12.34 -5.28 -3.80
C GLU A 65 11.57 -3.96 -4.00
N TYR A 66 10.31 -4.07 -4.41
CA TYR A 66 9.44 -2.95 -4.74
C TYR A 66 8.10 -3.04 -4.02
N TRP A 67 7.47 -1.88 -3.79
CA TRP A 67 6.11 -1.83 -3.27
C TRP A 67 5.07 -1.96 -4.41
N TYR A 68 4.09 -2.83 -4.19
CA TYR A 68 2.93 -2.98 -5.06
C TYR A 68 1.66 -2.50 -4.35
N CYS A 69 0.80 -1.78 -5.07
CA CYS A 69 -0.41 -1.27 -4.46
C CYS A 69 -1.38 -2.40 -4.05
N PRO A 70 -2.39 -2.09 -3.22
CA PRO A 70 -3.41 -3.06 -2.81
C PRO A 70 -4.03 -3.84 -3.97
N SER A 71 -4.17 -3.21 -5.14
CA SER A 71 -4.93 -3.77 -6.25
C SER A 71 -4.12 -4.62 -7.24
N CYS A 72 -2.78 -4.55 -7.23
CA CYS A 72 -1.96 -5.28 -8.22
C CYS A 72 -1.36 -6.57 -7.66
N LEU A 73 -1.00 -6.60 -6.38
CA LEU A 73 -0.40 -7.80 -5.78
C LEU A 73 -1.46 -8.70 -5.16
N CYS A 74 -1.61 -9.92 -5.67
CA CYS A 74 -2.51 -10.90 -5.08
C CYS A 74 -2.15 -11.22 -3.63
N ARG A 75 -3.10 -11.05 -2.72
CA ARG A 75 -2.90 -11.28 -1.27
C ARG A 75 -2.78 -12.73 -0.85
N VAL A 76 -3.02 -13.67 -1.74
CA VAL A 76 -2.86 -15.11 -1.46
C VAL A 76 -1.51 -15.61 -1.96
N CYS A 77 -1.21 -15.44 -3.24
CA CYS A 77 0.00 -15.99 -3.85
C CYS A 77 1.20 -15.03 -3.80
N LYS A 78 0.97 -13.74 -3.50
CA LYS A 78 2.01 -12.69 -3.45
C LYS A 78 2.71 -12.48 -4.80
N VAL A 79 2.00 -12.70 -5.90
CA VAL A 79 2.53 -12.51 -7.26
C VAL A 79 1.71 -11.44 -8.00
N ASP A 80 2.41 -10.54 -8.66
CA ASP A 80 1.89 -9.53 -9.61
C ASP A 80 1.88 -10.17 -11.01
N ARG A 81 0.74 -10.76 -11.40
CA ARG A 81 0.51 -11.40 -12.70
C ARG A 81 -0.99 -11.56 -12.94
N ASP A 82 -1.39 -11.96 -14.15
CA ASP A 82 -2.78 -12.34 -14.48
C ASP A 82 -3.82 -11.31 -13.96
N ASP A 83 -3.56 -10.02 -14.16
CA ASP A 83 -4.36 -8.92 -13.59
C ASP A 83 -5.83 -8.98 -14.03
N GLU A 84 -6.10 -9.53 -15.20
CA GLU A 84 -7.46 -9.73 -15.71
C GLU A 84 -8.25 -10.76 -14.90
N GLN A 85 -7.57 -11.57 -14.09
CA GLN A 85 -8.15 -12.57 -13.20
C GLN A 85 -8.07 -12.14 -11.73
N ILE A 86 -7.81 -10.86 -11.44
CA ILE A 86 -7.86 -10.29 -10.10
C ILE A 86 -9.26 -9.73 -9.82
N ILE A 87 -9.84 -10.12 -8.68
CA ILE A 87 -10.98 -9.46 -8.06
C ILE A 87 -10.50 -8.54 -6.94
N LEU A 88 -11.13 -7.37 -6.84
CA LEU A 88 -10.89 -6.43 -5.74
C LEU A 88 -11.96 -6.59 -4.67
N CYS A 89 -11.55 -6.57 -3.41
CA CYS A 89 -12.48 -6.52 -2.29
C CYS A 89 -13.13 -5.14 -2.20
N ASP A 90 -14.47 -5.07 -2.18
CA ASP A 90 -15.19 -3.80 -2.06
C ASP A 90 -14.99 -3.09 -0.71
N GLY A 91 -14.54 -3.82 0.32
CA GLY A 91 -14.27 -3.29 1.66
C GLY A 91 -12.84 -2.77 1.90
N CYS A 92 -11.83 -3.30 1.18
CA CYS A 92 -10.42 -2.95 1.42
C CYS A 92 -9.60 -2.67 0.15
N ASP A 93 -10.18 -2.83 -1.05
CA ASP A 93 -9.58 -2.57 -2.36
C ASP A 93 -8.33 -3.43 -2.66
N GLU A 94 -8.14 -4.50 -1.87
CA GLU A 94 -7.06 -5.48 -2.08
C GLU A 94 -7.41 -6.51 -3.15
N GLY A 95 -6.40 -6.90 -3.94
CA GLY A 95 -6.52 -7.81 -5.06
C GLY A 95 -6.31 -9.28 -4.70
N TYR A 96 -7.13 -10.15 -5.30
CA TYR A 96 -7.08 -11.60 -5.16
C TYR A 96 -7.26 -12.24 -6.53
N HIS A 97 -6.39 -13.16 -6.94
CA HIS A 97 -6.68 -13.98 -8.10
C HIS A 97 -7.92 -14.83 -7.83
N LEU A 98 -8.84 -14.89 -8.79
CA LEU A 98 -10.05 -15.73 -8.71
C LEU A 98 -9.70 -17.19 -8.37
N TYR A 99 -8.62 -17.71 -8.97
CA TYR A 99 -8.17 -19.08 -8.75
C TYR A 99 -7.38 -19.30 -7.44
N CYS A 100 -6.95 -18.23 -6.78
CA CYS A 100 -6.27 -18.32 -5.48
C CYS A 100 -7.26 -18.32 -4.30
N LEU A 101 -8.53 -18.00 -4.53
CA LEU A 101 -9.56 -18.02 -3.51
C LEU A 101 -9.90 -19.46 -3.08
N ILE A 102 -10.49 -19.59 -1.90
CA ILE A 102 -10.95 -20.88 -1.35
C ILE A 102 -12.44 -20.74 -0.98
N PRO A 103 -13.36 -21.37 -1.73
CA PRO A 103 -13.14 -22.10 -2.98
C PRO A 103 -12.70 -21.18 -4.14
N PRO A 104 -12.00 -21.71 -5.17
CA PRO A 104 -11.64 -20.94 -6.36
C PRO A 104 -12.88 -20.45 -7.10
N LEU A 105 -12.84 -19.20 -7.58
CA LEU A 105 -13.86 -18.62 -8.43
C LEU A 105 -13.47 -18.79 -9.90
N THR A 106 -14.46 -19.02 -10.76
CA THR A 106 -14.27 -19.11 -12.22
C THR A 106 -14.64 -17.81 -12.94
N LEU A 107 -15.40 -16.94 -12.29
CA LEU A 107 -15.81 -15.62 -12.76
C LEU A 107 -15.97 -14.67 -11.57
N VAL A 108 -15.86 -13.37 -11.84
CA VAL A 108 -16.20 -12.32 -10.87
C VAL A 108 -17.71 -12.42 -10.56
N PRO A 109 -18.12 -12.53 -9.28
CA PRO A 109 -19.52 -12.60 -8.91
C PRO A 109 -20.27 -11.30 -9.21
N GLU A 110 -21.58 -11.39 -9.38
CA GLU A 110 -22.43 -10.20 -9.48
C GLU A 110 -22.62 -9.55 -8.10
N GLY A 111 -22.57 -8.22 -8.06
CA GLY A 111 -22.72 -7.45 -6.82
C GLY A 111 -21.42 -7.28 -6.06
N GLU A 112 -21.53 -7.00 -4.76
CA GLU A 112 -20.37 -6.77 -3.89
C GLU A 112 -19.69 -8.09 -3.53
N TRP A 113 -18.36 -8.06 -3.48
CA TRP A 113 -17.53 -9.14 -2.99
C TRP A 113 -16.57 -8.66 -1.91
N HIS A 114 -16.61 -9.32 -0.77
CA HIS A 114 -15.73 -9.04 0.36
C HIS A 114 -14.74 -10.20 0.58
N CYS A 115 -13.48 -9.87 0.79
CA CYS A 115 -12.48 -10.86 1.19
C CYS A 115 -12.76 -11.40 2.60
N SER A 116 -12.16 -12.54 2.94
CA SER A 116 -12.34 -13.19 4.24
C SER A 116 -12.01 -12.28 5.42
N SER A 117 -10.99 -11.41 5.28
CA SER A 117 -10.62 -10.45 6.33
C SER A 117 -11.72 -9.43 6.60
N CYS A 118 -12.34 -8.88 5.54
CA CYS A 118 -13.45 -7.94 5.67
C CYS A 118 -14.69 -8.61 6.28
N ILE A 119 -15.06 -9.81 5.82
CA ILE A 119 -16.19 -10.57 6.38
C ILE A 119 -16.00 -10.82 7.89
N VAL A 120 -14.82 -11.29 8.29
CA VAL A 120 -14.51 -11.53 9.71
C VAL A 120 -14.56 -10.24 10.54
N GLN A 121 -14.13 -9.11 9.97
CA GLN A 121 -14.19 -7.83 10.65
C GLN A 121 -15.64 -7.36 10.86
N GLU A 122 -16.48 -7.46 9.82
CA GLU A 122 -17.91 -7.11 9.88
C GLU A 122 -18.67 -7.95 10.91
N GLU A 123 -18.40 -9.25 10.98
CA GLU A 123 -19.00 -10.13 11.98
C GLU A 123 -18.63 -9.72 13.42
N LYS A 124 -17.35 -9.40 13.66
CA LYS A 124 -16.87 -8.93 14.97
C LYS A 124 -17.55 -7.62 15.37
N GLU A 125 -17.68 -6.68 14.44
CA GLU A 125 -18.36 -5.41 14.66
C GLU A 125 -19.84 -5.62 14.98
N THR A 126 -20.52 -6.50 14.25
CA THR A 126 -21.92 -6.85 14.48
C THR A 126 -22.12 -7.46 15.86
N LYS A 127 -21.26 -8.42 16.26
CA LYS A 127 -21.31 -9.02 17.61
C LYS A 127 -21.09 -7.98 18.71
N ARG A 128 -20.14 -7.05 18.55
CA ARG A 128 -19.91 -5.96 19.51
C ARG A 128 -21.14 -5.05 19.66
N ARG A 129 -21.81 -4.70 18.57
CA ARG A 129 -23.04 -3.89 18.59
C ARG A 129 -24.20 -4.60 19.27
N LEU A 130 -24.33 -5.91 19.11
CA LEU A 130 -25.38 -6.71 19.75
C LEU A 130 -25.14 -6.90 21.25
N HIS A 131 -23.90 -7.15 21.66
CA HIS A 131 -23.54 -7.31 23.08
C HIS A 131 -23.42 -5.96 23.83
N GLY A 132 -23.34 -4.83 23.11
CA GLY A 132 -23.29 -3.49 23.68
C GLY A 132 -24.64 -2.94 24.20
N LYS A 133 -25.72 -3.74 24.18
CA LYS A 133 -27.03 -3.34 24.74
C LYS A 133 -27.22 -3.69 26.23
N ASP A 134 -26.31 -4.45 26.85
CA ASP A 134 -26.50 -4.95 28.22
C ASP A 134 -25.56 -4.36 29.30
N ILE A 135 -24.75 -3.33 29.00
CA ILE A 135 -23.92 -2.67 30.04
C ILE A 135 -24.01 -1.15 29.90
N ALA A 136 -25.11 -0.58 30.42
CA ALA A 136 -25.09 0.78 30.94
C ALA A 136 -24.51 0.75 32.36
N THR A 137 -23.19 0.64 32.53
CA THR A 137 -22.52 0.96 33.81
C THR A 137 -21.01 1.07 33.64
N ASN A 138 -20.50 2.29 33.89
CA ASN A 138 -19.12 2.67 34.25
C ASN A 138 -17.94 2.06 33.48
N VAL A 139 -17.34 2.86 32.59
CA VAL A 139 -15.90 2.79 32.29
C VAL A 139 -15.25 4.08 32.75
N SER A 140 -14.53 4.02 33.86
CA SER A 140 -13.55 5.02 34.27
C SER A 140 -12.14 4.52 33.94
N MET A 141 -11.32 5.43 33.40
CA MET A 141 -9.84 5.39 33.33
C MET A 141 -9.26 4.43 32.28
N LEU A 142 -8.95 4.93 31.07
CA LEU A 142 -7.74 5.69 30.65
C LEU A 142 -6.51 4.79 30.48
N GLU A 143 -6.10 4.60 29.23
CA GLU A 143 -4.73 4.96 28.83
C GLU A 143 -4.83 5.80 27.55
N THR A 144 -4.56 7.09 27.71
CA THR A 144 -4.18 7.99 26.62
C THR A 144 -2.69 7.76 26.31
N ASP A 145 -2.29 8.29 25.16
CA ASP A 145 -0.92 8.63 24.76
C ASP A 145 -0.11 7.52 24.08
N GLY A 146 0.07 7.66 22.76
CA GLY A 146 1.21 7.01 22.10
C GLY A 146 1.14 6.71 20.60
N PHE A 147 0.04 6.93 19.87
CA PHE A 147 -0.02 6.56 18.44
C PHE A 147 0.49 7.62 17.46
N ALA A 148 1.31 8.56 17.94
CA ALA A 148 1.95 9.60 17.14
C ALA A 148 3.47 9.50 17.15
N GLU A 149 4.07 8.31 17.30
CA GLU A 149 5.53 8.18 17.12
C GLU A 149 6.03 6.75 16.92
N LEU A 150 5.16 5.81 16.53
CA LEU A 150 5.61 4.50 16.03
C LEU A 150 6.03 4.60 14.55
N GLU A 151 7.04 5.45 14.39
CA GLU A 151 8.23 5.31 13.57
C GLU A 151 8.06 5.33 12.05
N ALA A 152 8.10 6.57 11.53
CA ALA A 152 8.72 6.90 10.25
C ALA A 152 10.11 6.22 10.05
N ALA A 153 10.78 5.78 11.11
CA ALA A 153 12.01 4.98 11.05
C ALA A 153 11.79 3.58 10.44
N ASN A 154 10.62 2.95 10.63
CA ASN A 154 10.30 1.67 9.99
C ASN A 154 9.98 1.84 8.49
N VAL A 155 9.36 2.96 8.10
CA VAL A 155 9.19 3.31 6.69
C VAL A 155 10.55 3.65 6.04
N LEU A 156 11.47 4.28 6.78
CA LEU A 156 12.82 4.61 6.31
C LEU A 156 13.76 3.39 6.21
N MET A 157 13.54 2.34 7.02
CA MET A 157 14.31 1.08 6.93
C MET A 157 13.96 0.26 5.67
N LEU A 158 12.77 0.44 5.09
CA LEU A 158 12.39 -0.20 3.82
C LEU A 158 13.08 0.42 2.58
N LEU A 159 13.80 1.54 2.73
CA LEU A 159 14.47 2.25 1.62
C LEU A 159 16.02 2.20 1.68
N LYS A 160 16.63 1.46 2.61
CA LYS A 160 18.10 1.39 2.71
C LYS A 160 18.64 0.06 2.19
N ASN A 161 18.94 0.02 0.90
CA ASN A 161 20.08 -0.74 0.34
C ASN A 161 20.52 -0.13 -0.99
N SER A 162 21.31 0.95 -0.95
CA SER A 162 22.46 1.16 -1.84
C SER A 162 23.22 2.44 -1.47
N SER A 163 24.40 2.29 -0.88
CA SER A 163 25.51 3.26 -1.00
C SER A 163 26.78 2.70 -0.38
N THR A 164 27.79 2.47 -1.22
CA THR A 164 29.19 2.74 -0.90
C THR A 164 29.83 3.37 -2.14
N ASP A 165 30.33 4.59 -1.95
CA ASP A 165 31.30 5.46 -2.66
C ASP A 165 31.81 5.04 -4.07
N GLY A 166 31.94 5.91 -5.10
CA GLY A 166 32.24 7.35 -5.03
C GLY A 166 32.31 8.17 -6.34
N GLU A 167 33.26 9.11 -6.35
CA GLU A 167 33.44 10.38 -7.10
C GLU A 167 33.77 10.33 -8.61
N ILE A 168 33.11 11.14 -9.49
CA ILE A 168 33.65 11.51 -10.83
C ILE A 168 33.37 12.94 -11.31
N VAL A 169 34.37 13.37 -12.08
CA VAL A 169 34.65 14.63 -12.77
C VAL A 169 33.81 14.86 -14.04
N VAL A 170 33.55 16.15 -14.36
CA VAL A 170 32.85 16.60 -15.58
C VAL A 170 33.85 16.96 -16.69
N SER A 171 33.52 16.64 -17.94
CA SER A 171 34.18 17.19 -19.14
C SER A 171 33.12 17.56 -20.19
N PRO A 172 33.34 18.61 -21.01
CA PRO A 172 32.29 19.23 -21.80
C PRO A 172 32.09 18.53 -23.15
N VAL A 173 30.83 18.41 -23.57
CA VAL A 173 30.41 17.82 -24.85
C VAL A 173 30.74 18.79 -25.99
N SER A 174 31.35 18.27 -27.06
CA SER A 174 31.51 18.95 -28.34
C SER A 174 30.61 18.31 -29.40
N GLN A 175 29.98 19.20 -30.18
CA GLN A 175 29.25 19.07 -31.44
C GLN A 175 27.83 18.55 -31.39
#